data_AF-A0A7C5G4I9-F1
#
_entry.id   AF-A0A7C5G4I9-F1
#
_cell.length_a   1.000
_cell.length_b   1.000
_cell.length_c   1.000
_cell.angle_alpha   90.00
_cell.angle_beta   90.00
_cell.angle_gamma   90.00
#
_symmetry.space_group_name_H-M   'P 1'
#
loop_
_entity.id
_entity.type
_entity.pdbx_description
1 polymer ?
#
loop_
_entity_poly.entity_id
_entity_poly.type
_entity_poly.pdbx_seq_one_letter_code
_entity_poly.pdbx_strand_id
1 'polypeptide(L)'
;MMARGTNCSIKTVCDTAAFFGSWEGVGRTGKPSKSSHWLPALAPALKILVMVSSIAGICWLGIALSRSSGNPISELSSGSSLSTEEQWQQPLPAAQPLILVVYYSRSGNTEKMAHAVAEGASQVGSVRVLIRKVTEVTAEELSAADAIALGCPTYFANIPGEMKQQLDLWNWKWRVDFTDKIGGAFATGGGQMGGKEHTMVSLLLFMLSNRMIVAGPLFEDETGEDIWGEPGAGAMTGPLDPGVSSGELDSARRLGQRLATLALRWKGTRPNQ
;
A
#
# COMPACT_ATOMS: atom_id res chain seq x y z
N MET A 1 23.12 39.06 -33.15
CA MET A 1 24.10 38.62 -34.18
C MET A 1 24.65 37.27 -33.71
N MET A 2 24.47 36.18 -34.47
CA MET A 2 25.06 34.81 -34.30
C MET A 2 24.98 34.15 -32.89
N ALA A 3 24.33 33.01 -32.61
CA ALA A 3 23.91 31.82 -33.37
C ALA A 3 25.04 30.88 -33.86
N ARG A 4 25.15 29.71 -33.17
CA ARG A 4 25.76 28.38 -33.51
C ARG A 4 25.61 27.52 -32.23
N GLY A 5 25.15 26.26 -32.18
CA GLY A 5 25.13 25.17 -33.17
C GLY A 5 26.52 24.53 -33.26
N THR A 6 26.78 23.22 -33.07
CA THR A 6 26.00 21.96 -33.11
C THR A 6 26.81 20.87 -32.36
N ASN A 7 26.23 19.99 -31.53
CA ASN A 7 25.61 18.68 -31.83
C ASN A 7 26.57 17.48 -32.05
N CYS A 8 26.25 16.34 -31.40
CA CYS A 8 26.55 14.93 -31.74
C CYS A 8 28.00 14.35 -31.66
N SER A 9 28.21 13.29 -30.85
CA SER A 9 28.35 11.91 -31.38
C SER A 9 28.45 10.84 -30.26
N ILE A 10 27.64 9.80 -30.38
CA ILE A 10 27.85 8.49 -29.73
C ILE A 10 29.12 7.83 -30.29
N LYS A 11 29.85 7.06 -29.47
CA LYS A 11 30.75 6.01 -29.98
C LYS A 11 30.92 4.84 -28.99
N THR A 12 30.44 3.68 -29.43
CA THR A 12 30.70 2.38 -28.81
C THR A 12 32.14 1.93 -29.11
N VAL A 13 32.84 1.34 -28.14
CA VAL A 13 33.95 0.40 -28.38
C VAL A 13 33.86 -0.72 -27.35
N CYS A 14 33.50 -1.93 -27.80
CA CYS A 14 33.95 -3.15 -27.16
C CYS A 14 35.31 -3.54 -27.74
N ASP A 15 36.12 -4.23 -26.93
CA ASP A 15 36.98 -5.37 -27.27
C ASP A 15 38.38 -5.27 -26.65
N THR A 16 38.66 -6.19 -25.72
CA THR A 16 39.58 -7.33 -25.93
C THR A 16 40.06 -7.84 -24.57
N ALA A 17 39.80 -9.11 -24.27
CA ALA A 17 40.33 -9.76 -23.08
C ALA A 17 41.70 -10.40 -23.37
N ALA A 18 42.67 -10.18 -22.48
CA ALA A 18 43.76 -11.12 -22.20
C ALA A 18 44.56 -10.66 -20.97
N PHE A 19 44.57 -11.46 -19.90
CA PHE A 19 45.81 -11.87 -19.22
C PHE A 19 45.48 -13.02 -18.26
N PHE A 20 46.22 -14.13 -18.38
CA PHE A 20 46.01 -15.36 -17.61
C PHE A 20 47.36 -15.83 -17.06
N GLY A 21 47.33 -16.49 -15.90
CA GLY A 21 48.51 -17.01 -15.21
C GLY A 21 48.75 -16.28 -13.89
N SER A 22 49.23 -16.93 -12.83
CA SER A 22 49.49 -18.37 -12.63
C SER A 22 49.55 -18.62 -11.12
N TRP A 23 49.11 -19.78 -10.63
CA TRP A 23 49.65 -20.39 -9.41
C TRP A 23 49.26 -21.87 -9.28
N GLU A 24 50.26 -22.75 -9.37
CA GLU A 24 50.23 -24.13 -8.86
C GLU A 24 50.47 -24.08 -7.33
N GLY A 25 50.15 -25.07 -6.49
CA GLY A 25 49.51 -26.37 -6.69
C GLY A 25 49.94 -27.38 -5.60
N VAL A 26 48.99 -27.83 -4.76
CA VAL A 26 49.14 -28.94 -3.77
C VAL A 26 47.75 -29.55 -3.54
N GLY A 27 47.49 -30.87 -3.44
CA GLY A 27 48.39 -32.02 -3.61
C GLY A 27 47.86 -33.34 -3.00
N ARG A 28 46.82 -33.97 -3.59
CA ARG A 28 46.29 -35.35 -3.31
C ARG A 28 45.64 -35.55 -1.91
N THR A 29 44.69 -36.47 -1.67
CA THR A 29 44.54 -37.89 -2.08
C THR A 29 43.08 -38.35 -2.25
N GLY A 30 42.85 -39.55 -2.83
CA GLY A 30 41.52 -40.21 -2.93
C GLY A 30 41.17 -40.68 -4.36
N LYS A 31 40.74 -41.95 -4.54
CA LYS A 31 40.55 -42.63 -5.85
C LYS A 31 39.18 -43.37 -5.90
N PRO A 32 38.73 -44.03 -7.01
CA PRO A 32 37.42 -43.70 -7.60
C PRO A 32 36.47 -44.89 -7.91
N SER A 33 35.27 -44.60 -8.42
CA SER A 33 34.43 -45.48 -9.26
C SER A 33 33.99 -44.70 -10.51
N LYS A 34 34.26 -45.13 -11.75
CA LYS A 34 33.51 -46.13 -12.56
C LYS A 34 31.99 -45.88 -12.51
N SER A 35 31.25 -45.69 -13.62
CA SER A 35 31.61 -45.83 -15.05
C SER A 35 30.68 -45.03 -15.98
N SER A 36 31.32 -44.50 -17.02
CA SER A 36 30.82 -44.14 -18.36
C SER A 36 29.64 -44.97 -18.91
N HIS A 37 28.75 -44.34 -19.69
CA HIS A 37 28.73 -44.43 -21.17
C HIS A 37 27.72 -43.44 -21.83
N TRP A 38 28.29 -42.55 -22.65
CA TRP A 38 27.89 -42.16 -24.02
C TRP A 38 26.43 -41.88 -24.44
N LEU A 39 26.20 -40.66 -24.98
CA LEU A 39 25.73 -40.40 -26.36
C LEU A 39 26.08 -38.95 -26.77
N PRO A 40 26.42 -38.64 -28.05
CA PRO A 40 26.96 -37.34 -28.45
C PRO A 40 25.99 -36.37 -29.15
N ALA A 41 26.48 -35.13 -29.22
CA ALA A 41 26.10 -33.90 -29.92
C ALA A 41 25.35 -33.94 -31.28
N LEU A 42 24.87 -32.72 -31.63
CA LEU A 42 24.61 -32.09 -32.94
C LEU A 42 23.12 -31.81 -33.31
N ALA A 43 22.83 -30.52 -33.47
CA ALA A 43 21.65 -29.97 -34.16
C ALA A 43 21.95 -29.85 -35.69
N PRO A 44 21.02 -29.44 -36.60
CA PRO A 44 20.41 -28.09 -36.58
C PRO A 44 18.98 -27.92 -37.17
N ALA A 45 18.42 -26.72 -36.93
CA ALA A 45 17.55 -25.87 -37.75
C ALA A 45 16.54 -26.43 -38.79
N LEU A 46 15.31 -25.88 -38.76
CA LEU A 46 14.51 -25.64 -39.98
C LEU A 46 13.64 -24.36 -39.87
N LYS A 47 13.64 -23.52 -40.91
CA LYS A 47 12.80 -22.31 -41.10
C LYS A 47 12.19 -22.30 -42.52
N ILE A 48 10.86 -22.40 -42.65
CA ILE A 48 10.01 -22.10 -43.84
C ILE A 48 8.59 -21.81 -43.26
N LEU A 49 7.81 -20.73 -43.47
CA LEU A 49 7.85 -19.49 -44.28
C LEU A 49 7.48 -19.56 -45.78
N VAL A 50 6.26 -19.11 -46.14
CA VAL A 50 5.93 -18.13 -47.23
C VAL A 50 4.38 -17.96 -47.41
N MET A 51 3.96 -16.75 -47.82
CA MET A 51 2.68 -16.20 -48.36
C MET A 51 1.44 -17.11 -48.65
N VAL A 52 0.19 -16.61 -48.72
CA VAL A 52 -0.41 -15.53 -49.56
C VAL A 52 -1.58 -14.84 -48.83
N SER A 53 -1.63 -13.53 -48.56
CA SER A 53 -1.95 -12.35 -49.43
C SER A 53 -3.43 -12.16 -49.88
N SER A 54 -4.13 -11.23 -49.22
CA SER A 54 -5.03 -10.18 -49.74
C SER A 54 -6.22 -10.45 -50.70
N ILE A 55 -7.39 -9.84 -50.41
CA ILE A 55 -8.13 -8.87 -51.27
C ILE A 55 -9.45 -8.38 -50.60
N ALA A 56 -9.68 -7.05 -50.61
CA ALA A 56 -10.95 -6.27 -50.44
C ALA A 56 -11.90 -6.53 -49.22
N GLY A 57 -12.67 -5.56 -48.72
CA GLY A 57 -12.73 -4.11 -49.03
C GLY A 57 -14.17 -3.55 -49.09
N ILE A 58 -14.39 -2.42 -48.40
CA ILE A 58 -15.43 -1.39 -48.65
C ILE A 58 -16.88 -1.68 -48.17
N CYS A 59 -17.20 -1.07 -47.01
CA CYS A 59 -18.27 -0.08 -46.81
C CYS A 59 -19.67 -0.31 -47.42
N TRP A 60 -20.69 -0.42 -46.56
CA TRP A 60 -22.07 0.00 -46.88
C TRP A 60 -22.69 0.78 -45.71
N LEU A 61 -23.07 2.04 -45.97
CA LEU A 61 -23.83 2.89 -45.07
C LEU A 61 -25.26 3.00 -45.63
N GLY A 62 -26.25 2.46 -44.92
CA GLY A 62 -27.62 2.30 -45.42
C GLY A 62 -28.67 2.97 -44.51
N ILE A 63 -29.06 4.18 -44.88
CA ILE A 63 -29.96 5.08 -44.14
C ILE A 63 -31.35 4.47 -43.85
N ALA A 64 -31.91 4.84 -42.69
CA ALA A 64 -33.24 4.45 -42.24
C ALA A 64 -34.39 5.04 -43.08
N LEU A 65 -35.49 4.28 -43.20
CA LEU A 65 -36.78 4.79 -43.66
C LEU A 65 -37.91 4.37 -42.71
N SER A 66 -38.71 5.36 -42.30
CA SER A 66 -39.85 5.22 -41.39
C SER A 66 -41.17 4.98 -42.13
N ARG A 67 -42.06 4.14 -41.58
CA ARG A 67 -43.50 4.44 -41.27
C ARG A 67 -44.34 3.18 -41.06
N SER A 68 -45.55 3.38 -40.51
CA SER A 68 -46.67 2.42 -40.34
C SER A 68 -46.56 1.51 -39.11
N SER A 69 -47.60 1.29 -38.28
CA SER A 69 -48.91 1.97 -38.11
C SER A 69 -49.63 1.48 -36.84
N GLY A 70 -50.30 2.38 -36.12
CA GLY A 70 -51.54 2.15 -35.33
C GLY A 70 -51.66 1.07 -34.23
N ASN A 71 -51.70 1.53 -32.96
CA ASN A 71 -52.73 1.25 -31.92
C ASN A 71 -53.06 -0.21 -31.45
N PRO A 72 -53.70 -0.41 -30.27
CA PRO A 72 -53.36 0.14 -28.95
C PRO A 72 -53.58 -0.90 -27.79
N ILE A 73 -52.58 -1.27 -26.99
CA ILE A 73 -52.81 -2.18 -25.83
C ILE A 73 -52.13 -1.67 -24.55
N SER A 74 -52.99 -1.38 -23.58
CA SER A 74 -52.81 -1.20 -22.11
C SER A 74 -51.41 -0.98 -21.53
N GLU A 75 -51.31 0.06 -20.70
CA GLU A 75 -50.43 0.09 -19.54
C GLU A 75 -50.69 -1.16 -18.67
N LEU A 76 -49.76 -2.12 -18.71
CA LEU A 76 -49.43 -2.91 -17.53
C LEU A 76 -48.07 -2.41 -17.07
N SER A 77 -47.98 -1.95 -15.82
CA SER A 77 -46.73 -1.55 -15.20
C SER A 77 -45.85 -2.77 -14.97
N SER A 78 -45.15 -3.22 -16.02
CA SER A 78 -44.06 -4.16 -15.90
C SER A 78 -42.95 -3.47 -15.11
N GLY A 79 -42.84 -3.81 -13.83
CA GLY A 79 -41.55 -3.70 -13.16
C GLY A 79 -40.58 -4.53 -13.98
N SER A 80 -39.73 -3.87 -14.76
CA SER A 80 -38.73 -4.54 -15.57
C SER A 80 -37.73 -5.17 -14.62
N SER A 81 -37.93 -6.47 -14.35
CA SER A 81 -36.86 -7.32 -13.87
C SER A 81 -35.70 -7.14 -14.84
N LEU A 82 -34.67 -6.43 -14.37
CA LEU A 82 -33.39 -6.37 -15.07
C LEU A 82 -33.02 -7.80 -15.45
N SER A 83 -32.57 -7.99 -16.69
CA SER A 83 -32.27 -9.34 -17.14
C SER A 83 -31.17 -9.92 -16.23
N THR A 84 -31.21 -11.24 -16.01
CA THR A 84 -30.30 -11.91 -15.08
C THR A 84 -28.82 -11.70 -15.43
N GLU A 85 -28.51 -11.19 -16.63
CA GLU A 85 -27.17 -10.84 -17.13
C GLU A 85 -26.73 -9.40 -16.75
N GLU A 86 -27.63 -8.42 -16.67
CA GLU A 86 -27.30 -7.06 -16.19
C GLU A 86 -26.94 -7.05 -14.70
N GLN A 87 -27.53 -7.98 -13.92
CA GLN A 87 -27.32 -8.11 -12.48
C GLN A 87 -25.89 -8.54 -12.11
N TRP A 88 -25.11 -9.11 -13.05
CA TRP A 88 -23.69 -9.46 -12.84
C TRP A 88 -22.72 -8.36 -13.25
N GLN A 89 -23.18 -7.30 -13.94
CA GLN A 89 -22.32 -6.18 -14.36
C GLN A 89 -22.30 -5.02 -13.38
N GLN A 90 -23.17 -5.01 -12.37
CA GLN A 90 -23.09 -4.05 -11.28
C GLN A 90 -22.00 -4.50 -10.29
N PRO A 91 -20.93 -3.72 -10.07
CA PRO A 91 -19.99 -4.03 -9.00
C PRO A 91 -20.74 -3.99 -7.68
N LEU A 92 -20.65 -5.09 -6.91
CA LEU A 92 -21.19 -5.14 -5.55
C LEU A 92 -20.71 -3.92 -4.77
N PRO A 93 -21.59 -3.23 -4.01
CA PRO A 93 -21.19 -2.04 -3.25
C PRO A 93 -20.08 -2.43 -2.28
N ALA A 94 -18.85 -2.04 -2.60
CA ALA A 94 -17.67 -2.44 -1.86
C ALA A 94 -17.82 -2.01 -0.39
N ALA A 95 -17.79 -2.98 0.52
CA ALA A 95 -17.91 -2.71 1.95
C ALA A 95 -16.84 -1.69 2.34
N GLN A 96 -17.25 -0.53 2.87
CA GLN A 96 -16.36 0.59 3.18
C GLN A 96 -15.12 0.12 3.98
N PRO A 97 -13.89 0.54 3.63
CA PRO A 97 -12.71 0.15 4.41
C PRO A 97 -12.83 0.56 5.87
N LEU A 98 -12.45 -0.33 6.80
CA LEU A 98 -12.40 0.01 8.22
C LEU A 98 -11.01 0.51 8.59
N ILE A 99 -10.94 1.76 9.08
CA ILE A 99 -9.75 2.37 9.67
C ILE A 99 -9.90 2.32 11.19
N LEU A 100 -9.01 1.61 11.88
CA LEU A 100 -9.01 1.48 13.33
C LEU A 100 -7.86 2.31 13.93
N VAL A 101 -8.20 3.37 14.66
CA VAL A 101 -7.25 4.19 15.41
C VAL A 101 -7.19 3.69 16.85
N VAL A 102 -6.12 2.99 17.20
CA VAL A 102 -5.87 2.49 18.55
C VAL A 102 -4.82 3.36 19.23
N TYR A 103 -5.09 3.79 20.45
CA TYR A 103 -4.12 4.57 21.21
C TYR A 103 -4.03 4.19 22.68
N TYR A 104 -2.92 4.54 23.30
CA TYR A 104 -2.79 4.66 24.76
C TYR A 104 -2.60 6.13 25.13
N SER A 105 -3.22 6.61 26.21
CA SER A 105 -2.92 7.94 26.76
C SER A 105 -3.17 8.02 28.25
N ARG A 106 -2.37 8.83 28.96
CA ARG A 106 -2.55 9.15 30.38
C ARG A 106 -2.97 10.60 30.65
N SER A 107 -2.55 11.54 29.79
CA SER A 107 -2.85 12.98 29.92
C SER A 107 -3.82 13.50 28.85
N GLY A 108 -4.39 12.62 28.02
CA GLY A 108 -5.28 13.00 26.91
C GLY A 108 -4.58 13.62 25.68
N ASN A 109 -3.27 13.88 25.70
CA ASN A 109 -2.59 14.48 24.53
C ASN A 109 -2.49 13.50 23.35
N THR A 110 -2.24 12.22 23.62
CA THR A 110 -2.23 11.18 22.59
C THR A 110 -3.64 10.85 22.10
N GLU A 111 -4.65 11.04 22.95
CA GLU A 111 -6.07 10.95 22.59
C GLU A 111 -6.45 12.07 21.62
N LYS A 112 -6.02 13.33 21.86
CA LYS A 112 -6.17 14.44 20.89
C LYS A 112 -5.55 14.11 19.52
N MET A 113 -4.33 13.54 19.51
CA MET A 113 -3.69 13.06 18.27
C MET A 113 -4.51 11.96 17.59
N ALA A 114 -5.03 10.97 18.35
CA ALA A 114 -5.88 9.91 17.80
C ALA A 114 -7.17 10.46 17.17
N HIS A 115 -7.79 11.46 17.78
CA HIS A 115 -8.93 12.17 17.19
C HIS A 115 -8.57 12.91 15.90
N ALA A 116 -7.40 13.54 15.82
CA ALA A 116 -6.94 14.19 14.59
C ALA A 116 -6.64 13.17 13.46
N VAL A 117 -6.03 12.01 13.77
CA VAL A 117 -5.88 10.90 12.81
C VAL A 117 -7.25 10.43 12.32
N ALA A 118 -8.23 10.28 13.21
CA ALA A 118 -9.58 9.85 12.82
C ALA A 118 -10.33 10.91 12.00
N GLU A 119 -10.17 12.20 12.32
CA GLU A 119 -10.71 13.33 11.56
C GLU A 119 -10.19 13.31 10.12
N GLY A 120 -8.87 13.24 9.95
CA GLY A 120 -8.24 13.17 8.63
C GLY A 120 -8.64 11.92 7.84
N ALA A 121 -8.73 10.75 8.49
CA ALA A 121 -9.21 9.53 7.84
C ALA A 121 -10.66 9.67 7.34
N SER A 122 -11.53 10.34 8.11
CA SER A 122 -12.94 10.55 7.76
C SER A 122 -13.13 11.52 6.58
N GLN A 123 -12.21 12.48 6.40
CA GLN A 123 -12.29 13.48 5.32
C GLN A 123 -12.14 12.89 3.91
N VAL A 124 -11.49 11.73 3.76
CA VAL A 124 -11.32 11.05 2.46
C VAL A 124 -12.66 10.51 1.91
N GLY A 125 -13.66 10.33 2.78
CA GLY A 125 -14.95 9.77 2.41
C GLY A 125 -14.91 8.25 2.17
N SER A 126 -16.09 7.62 2.12
CA SER A 126 -16.27 6.20 1.80
C SER A 126 -15.51 5.19 2.69
N VAL A 127 -14.98 5.62 3.84
CA VAL A 127 -14.33 4.77 4.86
C VAL A 127 -15.09 4.84 6.18
N ARG A 128 -15.06 3.75 6.95
CA ARG A 128 -15.56 3.72 8.33
C ARG A 128 -14.37 3.89 9.27
N VAL A 129 -14.46 4.82 10.23
CA VAL A 129 -13.40 5.05 11.21
C VAL A 129 -13.87 4.64 12.60
N LEU A 130 -13.04 3.90 13.33
CA LEU A 130 -13.24 3.57 14.75
C LEU A 130 -12.05 4.06 15.57
N ILE A 131 -12.33 4.59 16.76
CA ILE A 131 -11.32 5.01 17.74
C ILE A 131 -11.47 4.14 18.99
N ARG A 132 -10.36 3.61 19.52
CA ARG A 132 -10.33 2.77 20.73
C ARG A 132 -9.11 3.09 21.59
N LYS A 133 -9.27 3.01 22.92
CA LYS A 133 -8.10 2.81 23.80
C LYS A 133 -7.59 1.39 23.62
N VAL A 134 -6.28 1.20 23.75
CA VAL A 134 -5.62 -0.10 23.51
C VAL A 134 -6.19 -1.26 24.36
N THR A 135 -6.76 -0.95 25.52
CA THR A 135 -7.43 -1.90 26.43
C THR A 135 -8.90 -2.19 26.10
N GLU A 136 -9.51 -1.39 25.24
CA GLU A 136 -10.92 -1.49 24.82
C GLU A 136 -11.09 -2.17 23.44
N VAL A 137 -9.99 -2.40 22.72
CA VAL A 137 -9.96 -3.04 21.41
C VAL A 137 -10.35 -4.52 21.51
N THR A 138 -11.17 -4.99 20.58
CA THR A 138 -11.51 -6.41 20.45
C THR A 138 -10.75 -7.11 19.31
N ALA A 139 -10.68 -8.45 19.36
CA ALA A 139 -10.06 -9.25 18.31
C ALA A 139 -10.81 -9.14 16.98
N GLU A 140 -12.13 -8.99 17.05
CA GLU A 140 -13.04 -8.82 15.92
C GLU A 140 -12.79 -7.48 15.21
N GLU A 141 -12.58 -6.39 15.97
CA GLU A 141 -12.26 -5.07 15.42
C GLU A 141 -10.90 -5.06 14.72
N LEU A 142 -9.87 -5.69 15.30
CA LEU A 142 -8.54 -5.82 14.68
C LEU A 142 -8.59 -6.68 13.41
N SER A 143 -9.35 -7.78 13.44
CA SER A 143 -9.49 -8.68 12.29
C SER A 143 -10.24 -8.01 11.14
N ALA A 144 -11.29 -7.24 11.44
CA ALA A 144 -12.09 -6.51 10.45
C ALA A 144 -11.42 -5.23 9.92
N ALA A 145 -10.36 -4.73 10.55
CA ALA A 145 -9.68 -3.51 10.13
C ALA A 145 -8.92 -3.71 8.81
N ASP A 146 -9.08 -2.78 7.86
CA ASP A 146 -8.29 -2.71 6.63
C ASP A 146 -7.03 -1.86 6.82
N ALA A 147 -7.09 -0.86 7.71
CA ALA A 147 -5.94 -0.11 8.19
C ALA A 147 -5.98 0.08 9.71
N ILE A 148 -4.81 0.12 10.34
CA ILE A 148 -4.64 0.31 11.79
C ILE A 148 -3.62 1.43 12.05
N ALA A 149 -4.06 2.49 12.71
CA ALA A 149 -3.17 3.52 13.25
C ALA A 149 -2.90 3.22 14.73
N LEU A 150 -1.63 3.08 15.13
CA LEU A 150 -1.23 2.87 16.52
C LEU A 150 -0.56 4.11 17.09
N GLY A 151 -0.92 4.53 18.31
CA GLY A 151 -0.19 5.61 18.96
C GLY A 151 -0.13 5.57 20.47
N CYS A 152 0.97 6.10 21.03
CA CYS A 152 1.20 6.12 22.47
C CYS A 152 2.13 7.27 22.90
N PRO A 153 2.08 7.70 24.16
CA PRO A 153 3.09 8.56 24.75
C PRO A 153 4.43 7.84 24.88
N THR A 154 5.52 8.56 24.65
CA THR A 154 6.89 8.07 24.84
C THR A 154 7.27 8.06 26.32
N TYR A 155 7.67 6.89 26.84
CA TYR A 155 8.34 6.77 28.14
C TYR A 155 9.75 6.24 27.94
N PHE A 156 10.76 7.07 28.24
CA PHE A 156 12.18 6.77 28.05
C PHE A 156 12.51 6.23 26.64
N ALA A 157 12.09 6.98 25.61
CA ALA A 157 12.20 6.62 24.19
C ALA A 157 11.49 5.32 23.76
N ASN A 158 10.65 4.73 24.62
CA ASN A 158 9.99 3.45 24.36
C ASN A 158 8.46 3.56 24.51
N ILE A 159 7.77 2.54 23.99
CA ILE A 159 6.31 2.39 24.15
C ILE A 159 5.96 2.07 25.61
N PRO A 160 4.79 2.49 26.11
CA PRO A 160 4.34 2.17 27.46
C PRO A 160 4.16 0.66 27.66
N GLY A 161 4.46 0.16 28.86
CA GLY A 161 4.33 -1.27 29.18
C GLY A 161 2.93 -1.83 28.94
N GLU A 162 1.89 -1.02 29.20
CA GLU A 162 0.49 -1.36 28.93
C GLU A 162 0.20 -1.51 27.44
N MET A 163 0.75 -0.61 26.59
CA MET A 163 0.68 -0.75 25.13
C MET A 163 1.34 -2.06 24.68
N LYS A 164 2.56 -2.35 25.16
CA LYS A 164 3.29 -3.58 24.80
C LYS A 164 2.54 -4.85 25.21
N GLN A 165 1.95 -4.88 26.41
CA GLN A 165 1.18 -6.03 26.89
C GLN A 165 -0.01 -6.35 25.97
N GLN A 166 -0.72 -5.33 25.47
CA GLN A 166 -1.81 -5.55 24.52
C GLN A 166 -1.32 -6.01 23.15
N LEU A 167 -0.24 -5.41 22.62
CA LEU A 167 0.37 -5.85 21.35
C LEU A 167 0.81 -7.33 21.41
N ASP A 168 1.34 -7.79 22.55
CA ASP A 168 1.69 -9.19 22.76
C ASP A 168 0.45 -10.10 22.86
N LEU A 169 -0.63 -9.61 23.49
CA LEU A 169 -1.91 -10.30 23.61
C LEU A 169 -2.54 -10.60 22.24
N TRP A 170 -2.54 -9.60 21.34
CA TRP A 170 -3.15 -9.69 20.01
C TRP A 170 -2.51 -10.79 19.17
N ASN A 171 -1.19 -10.98 19.28
CA ASN A 171 -0.47 -12.03 18.56
C ASN A 171 -0.50 -13.38 19.28
N TRP A 172 -0.20 -13.43 20.58
CA TRP A 172 0.03 -14.71 21.25
C TRP A 172 -1.27 -15.38 21.72
N LYS A 173 -2.24 -14.59 22.21
CA LYS A 173 -3.52 -15.09 22.73
C LYS A 173 -4.61 -15.08 21.67
N TRP A 174 -4.78 -13.96 20.96
CA TRP A 174 -5.85 -13.80 19.97
C TRP A 174 -5.46 -14.30 18.58
N ARG A 175 -4.17 -14.34 18.25
CA ARG A 175 -3.64 -14.77 16.94
C ARG A 175 -4.33 -14.07 15.77
N VAL A 176 -4.56 -12.76 15.93
CA VAL A 176 -5.14 -11.94 14.86
C VAL A 176 -4.20 -11.95 13.66
N ASP A 177 -4.73 -12.21 12.47
CA ASP A 177 -3.95 -12.06 11.26
C ASP A 177 -3.94 -10.60 10.80
N PHE A 178 -2.73 -10.04 10.68
CA PHE A 178 -2.49 -8.67 10.24
C PHE A 178 -1.91 -8.59 8.82
N THR A 179 -1.77 -9.73 8.11
CA THR A 179 -1.24 -9.79 6.74
C THR A 179 -1.87 -8.72 5.86
N ASP A 180 -1.04 -7.93 5.18
CA ASP A 180 -1.47 -6.97 4.16
C ASP A 180 -2.49 -5.91 4.65
N LYS A 181 -2.61 -5.70 5.97
CA LYS A 181 -3.30 -4.53 6.52
C LYS A 181 -2.38 -3.31 6.44
N ILE A 182 -2.96 -2.13 6.21
CA ILE A 182 -2.17 -0.88 6.18
C ILE A 182 -1.90 -0.43 7.64
N GLY A 183 -0.66 -0.06 7.95
CA GLY A 183 -0.23 0.35 9.29
C GLY A 183 0.34 1.77 9.32
N GLY A 184 0.04 2.55 10.37
CA GLY A 184 0.67 3.85 10.61
C GLY A 184 0.88 4.15 12.09
N ALA A 185 1.93 4.90 12.42
CA ALA A 185 2.31 5.19 13.81
C ALA A 185 2.18 6.69 14.15
N PHE A 186 1.84 6.99 15.41
CA PHE A 186 1.92 8.35 15.96
C PHE A 186 2.37 8.32 17.43
N ALA A 187 3.05 9.38 17.90
CA ALA A 187 3.58 9.41 19.26
C ALA A 187 3.64 10.81 19.88
N THR A 188 3.45 10.89 21.19
CA THR A 188 3.53 12.15 21.95
C THR A 188 4.64 12.11 22.99
N GLY A 189 5.46 13.15 23.12
CA GLY A 189 6.61 13.14 24.04
C GLY A 189 6.90 14.49 24.67
N GLY A 190 7.52 14.50 25.85
CA GLY A 190 7.76 15.72 26.64
C GLY A 190 8.78 16.71 26.05
N GLY A 191 9.46 16.40 24.95
CA GLY A 191 10.40 17.30 24.31
C GLY A 191 10.47 17.09 22.80
N GLN A 192 11.16 17.99 22.10
CA GLN A 192 11.41 17.90 20.66
C GLN A 192 12.12 16.57 20.35
N MET A 193 13.35 16.40 20.85
CA MET A 193 14.10 15.13 20.89
C MET A 193 13.67 14.20 22.04
N GLY A 194 12.37 14.11 22.32
CA GLY A 194 11.82 13.32 23.43
C GLY A 194 11.80 11.80 23.24
N GLY A 195 12.49 11.26 22.22
CA GLY A 195 12.45 9.83 21.86
C GLY A 195 11.18 9.39 21.10
N LYS A 196 10.40 10.34 20.57
CA LYS A 196 9.14 10.10 19.86
C LYS A 196 9.34 9.19 18.65
N GLU A 197 10.36 9.48 17.84
CA GLU A 197 10.74 8.71 16.66
C GLU A 197 11.05 7.24 16.99
N HIS A 198 11.85 6.98 18.04
CA HIS A 198 12.16 5.61 18.47
C HIS A 198 10.91 4.86 18.99
N THR A 199 9.96 5.60 19.59
CA THR A 199 8.65 5.05 19.98
C THR A 199 7.82 4.66 18.75
N MET A 200 7.79 5.51 17.71
CA MET A 200 7.14 5.19 16.43
C MET A 200 7.80 4.00 15.74
N VAL A 201 9.13 3.97 15.65
CA VAL A 201 9.90 2.84 15.08
C VAL A 201 9.54 1.55 15.81
N SER A 202 9.38 1.56 17.13
CA SER A 202 8.96 0.39 17.89
C SER A 202 7.55 -0.11 17.50
N LEU A 203 6.61 0.81 17.22
CA LEU A 203 5.27 0.46 16.70
C LEU A 203 5.32 -0.04 15.24
N LEU A 204 6.15 0.59 14.39
CA LEU A 204 6.33 0.17 12.99
C LEU A 204 7.00 -1.21 12.90
N LEU A 205 7.95 -1.52 13.78
CA LEU A 205 8.57 -2.85 13.87
C LEU A 205 7.57 -3.93 14.28
N PHE A 206 6.60 -3.61 15.15
CA PHE A 206 5.47 -4.51 15.43
C PHE A 206 4.65 -4.77 14.16
N MET A 207 4.33 -3.72 13.38
CA MET A 207 3.55 -3.84 12.14
C MET A 207 4.28 -4.68 11.08
N LEU A 208 5.55 -4.38 10.82
CA LEU A 208 6.40 -5.10 9.88
C LEU A 208 6.58 -6.58 10.26
N SER A 209 6.80 -6.85 11.56
CA SER A 209 6.89 -8.23 12.08
C SER A 209 5.59 -9.03 11.88
N ASN A 210 4.46 -8.32 11.75
CA ASN A 210 3.14 -8.88 11.50
C ASN A 210 2.70 -8.78 10.03
N ARG A 211 3.64 -8.53 9.10
CA ARG A 211 3.43 -8.51 7.64
C ARG A 211 2.41 -7.46 7.19
N MET A 212 2.35 -6.33 7.90
CA MET A 212 1.57 -5.15 7.51
C MET A 212 2.35 -4.25 6.53
N ILE A 213 1.61 -3.48 5.73
CA ILE A 213 2.15 -2.46 4.82
C ILE A 213 2.18 -1.13 5.57
N VAL A 214 3.36 -0.60 5.90
CA VAL A 214 3.49 0.62 6.71
C VAL A 214 3.52 1.91 5.89
N ALA A 215 2.85 2.95 6.37
CA ALA A 215 2.86 4.31 5.83
C ALA A 215 2.71 5.37 6.94
N GLY A 216 3.61 6.37 6.95
CA GLY A 216 3.49 7.57 7.79
C GLY A 216 2.87 8.76 7.04
N PRO A 217 2.74 9.96 7.62
CA PRO A 217 2.16 11.12 6.94
C PRO A 217 3.01 11.59 5.75
N LEU A 218 2.42 12.45 4.93
CA LEU A 218 3.11 13.22 3.89
C LEU A 218 3.18 14.69 4.32
N PHE A 219 4.33 15.30 4.09
CA PHE A 219 4.57 16.72 4.33
C PHE A 219 4.38 17.48 3.02
N GLU A 220 3.47 18.45 3.01
CA GLU A 220 3.23 19.36 1.89
C GLU A 220 3.95 20.69 2.09
N ASP A 221 4.29 21.36 0.99
CA ASP A 221 4.76 22.74 0.99
C ASP A 221 3.60 23.76 1.02
N GLU A 222 3.93 25.06 0.92
CA GLU A 222 2.94 26.15 0.83
C GLU A 222 2.08 26.11 -0.46
N THR A 223 2.47 25.31 -1.46
CA THR A 223 1.73 25.12 -2.72
C THR A 223 0.79 23.92 -2.70
N GLY A 224 0.95 23.02 -1.72
CA GLY A 224 0.18 21.78 -1.59
C GLY A 224 0.81 20.57 -2.29
N GLU A 225 2.10 20.62 -2.64
CA GLU A 225 2.82 19.47 -3.23
C GLU A 225 3.51 18.62 -2.14
N ASP A 226 3.33 17.29 -2.21
CA ASP A 226 3.98 16.30 -1.34
C ASP A 226 5.51 16.32 -1.51
N ILE A 227 6.26 16.83 -0.52
CA ILE A 227 7.73 16.93 -0.60
C ILE A 227 8.41 15.64 -0.10
N TRP A 228 8.01 15.14 1.07
CA TRP A 228 8.57 13.94 1.69
C TRP A 228 7.57 13.24 2.63
N GLY A 229 7.92 12.03 3.06
CA GLY A 229 7.16 11.28 4.07
C GLY A 229 7.90 11.20 5.41
N GLU A 230 7.15 11.20 6.51
CA GLU A 230 7.68 11.00 7.86
C GLU A 230 7.42 9.55 8.32
N PRO A 231 8.15 8.98 9.30
CA PRO A 231 7.84 7.65 9.84
C PRO A 231 6.49 7.59 10.59
N GLY A 232 6.00 8.71 11.10
CA GLY A 232 4.76 8.80 11.86
C GLY A 232 4.51 10.21 12.39
N ALA A 233 3.27 10.50 12.81
CA ALA A 233 2.89 11.82 13.29
C ALA A 233 3.34 12.05 14.75
N GLY A 234 4.12 13.10 15.00
CA GLY A 234 4.69 13.41 16.31
C GLY A 234 4.08 14.63 16.98
N ALA A 235 3.96 14.62 18.31
CA ALA A 235 3.65 15.85 19.07
C ALA A 235 4.50 16.03 20.33
N MET A 236 4.88 17.27 20.61
CA MET A 236 5.50 17.71 21.86
C MET A 236 4.43 18.03 22.91
N THR A 237 4.65 17.63 24.16
CA THR A 237 3.68 17.80 25.24
C THR A 237 4.35 18.08 26.59
N GLY A 238 5.48 18.78 26.57
CA GLY A 238 6.30 19.04 27.75
C GLY A 238 5.88 20.28 28.54
N PRO A 239 6.51 20.56 29.70
CA PRO A 239 6.22 21.76 30.49
C PRO A 239 6.57 23.09 29.78
N LEU A 240 7.24 23.04 28.62
CA LEU A 240 7.54 24.20 27.78
C LEU A 240 6.43 24.54 26.77
N ASP A 241 5.43 23.68 26.58
CA ASP A 241 4.36 23.86 25.60
C ASP A 241 3.02 23.30 26.13
N PRO A 242 1.97 24.11 26.32
CA PRO A 242 0.75 23.72 27.05
C PRO A 242 -0.13 22.64 26.38
N GLY A 243 0.23 22.12 25.20
CA GLY A 243 -0.49 21.01 24.58
C GLY A 243 0.03 20.64 23.19
N VAL A 244 -0.72 19.79 22.50
CA VAL A 244 -0.47 19.47 21.09
C VAL A 244 -0.78 20.70 20.24
N SER A 245 0.17 21.16 19.44
CA SER A 245 0.01 22.33 18.56
C SER A 245 -0.84 22.03 17.33
N SER A 246 -1.32 23.07 16.63
CA SER A 246 -2.14 22.91 15.42
C SER A 246 -1.40 22.21 14.28
N GLY A 247 -0.10 22.45 14.11
CA GLY A 247 0.72 21.78 13.08
C GLY A 247 0.95 20.29 13.36
N GLU A 248 1.08 19.91 14.63
CA GLU A 248 1.20 18.50 15.03
C GLU A 248 -0.12 17.75 14.87
N LEU A 249 -1.26 18.40 15.14
CA LEU A 249 -2.59 17.89 14.79
C LEU A 249 -2.77 17.77 13.26
N ASP A 250 -2.16 18.65 12.48
CA ASP A 250 -2.21 18.58 11.01
C ASP A 250 -1.42 17.38 10.47
N SER A 251 -0.20 17.14 10.95
CA SER A 251 0.56 15.91 10.66
C SER A 251 -0.23 14.65 11.04
N ALA A 252 -0.97 14.68 12.16
CA ALA A 252 -1.88 13.59 12.54
C ALA A 252 -3.05 13.41 11.55
N ARG A 253 -3.70 14.48 11.09
CA ARG A 253 -4.75 14.39 10.04
C ARG A 253 -4.20 13.81 8.75
N ARG A 254 -3.02 14.28 8.30
CA ARG A 254 -2.33 13.82 7.08
C ARG A 254 -2.03 12.33 7.14
N LEU A 255 -1.61 11.82 8.30
CA LEU A 255 -1.46 10.38 8.54
C LEU A 255 -2.80 9.65 8.32
N GLY A 256 -3.88 10.14 8.92
CA GLY A 256 -5.23 9.59 8.76
C GLY A 256 -5.71 9.55 7.31
N GLN A 257 -5.57 10.69 6.60
CA GLN A 257 -5.92 10.83 5.18
C GLN A 257 -5.15 9.82 4.31
N ARG A 258 -3.84 9.68 4.54
CA ARG A 258 -3.00 8.74 3.79
C ARG A 258 -3.40 7.29 4.05
N LEU A 259 -3.64 6.91 5.30
CA LEU A 259 -4.08 5.55 5.66
C LEU A 259 -5.44 5.20 5.03
N ALA A 260 -6.40 6.11 5.08
CA ALA A 260 -7.71 5.93 4.45
C ALA A 260 -7.60 5.83 2.91
N THR A 261 -6.81 6.69 2.28
CA THR A 261 -6.55 6.67 0.83
C THR A 261 -5.89 5.36 0.38
N LEU A 262 -4.91 4.86 1.14
CA LEU A 262 -4.27 3.57 0.87
C LEU A 262 -5.23 2.40 1.07
N ALA A 263 -6.05 2.41 2.12
CA ALA A 263 -7.04 1.37 2.38
C ALA A 263 -8.10 1.26 1.27
N LEU A 264 -8.57 2.39 0.73
CA LEU A 264 -9.47 2.43 -0.43
C LEU A 264 -8.83 1.80 -1.68
N ARG A 265 -7.61 2.21 -2.01
CA ARG A 265 -6.85 1.65 -3.15
C ARG A 265 -6.61 0.15 -2.99
N TRP A 266 -6.20 -0.28 -1.79
CA TRP A 266 -5.88 -1.67 -1.47
C TRP A 266 -7.10 -2.58 -1.53
N LYS A 267 -8.26 -2.12 -1.02
CA LYS A 267 -9.50 -2.90 -1.03
C LYS A 267 -10.06 -3.10 -2.44
N GLY A 268 -9.87 -2.11 -3.33
CA GLY A 268 -10.21 -2.25 -4.75
C GLY A 268 -9.34 -3.26 -5.53
N THR A 269 -8.20 -3.69 -4.96
CA THR A 269 -7.26 -4.63 -5.59
C THR A 269 -7.25 -6.04 -5.00
N ARG A 270 -7.92 -6.28 -3.85
CA ARG A 270 -8.01 -7.65 -3.32
C ARG A 270 -8.94 -8.49 -4.21
N PRO A 271 -8.52 -9.67 -4.70
CA PRO A 271 -9.47 -10.67 -5.17
C PRO A 271 -10.46 -10.99 -4.04
N ASN A 272 -11.73 -11.21 -4.37
CA ASN A 272 -12.73 -11.64 -3.38
C ASN A 272 -12.19 -12.90 -2.65
N GLN A 273 -12.09 -12.80 -1.32
CA GLN A 273 -11.78 -13.92 -0.43
C GLN A 273 -13.04 -14.75 -0.16
#